data_AF-A0A7W7HL16-F1
#
_entry.id   AF-A0A7W7HL16-F1
#
_cell.length_a   1.000
_cell.length_b   1.000
_cell.length_c   1.000
_cell.angle_alpha   90.00
_cell.angle_beta   90.00
_cell.angle_gamma   90.00
#
_symmetry.space_group_name_H-M   'P 1'
#
loop_
_entity.id
_entity.type
_entity.pdbx_description
1 polymer ?
#
loop_
_entity_poly.entity_id
_entity_poly.type
_entity_poly.pdbx_seq_one_letter_code
_entity_poly.pdbx_strand_id
1 'polypeptide(L)' 'MTTLHELRKLGVRIALDDFGTGHSSLGLLQTVPVDILKVDKSFVDNVTEAGRHSVIAEALIQQ' A
#
# COMPACT_ATOMS: atom_id res chain seq x y z
N MET A 1 12.45 11.43 -6.57
CA MET A 1 12.52 10.25 -5.66
C MET A 1 13.70 10.30 -4.69
N THR A 2 14.71 11.16 -4.89
CA THR A 2 15.90 11.30 -4.04
C THR A 2 15.57 11.56 -2.56
N THR A 3 14.63 12.45 -2.25
CA THR A 3 14.30 12.80 -0.86
C THR A 3 13.87 11.61 0.01
N LEU A 4 12.98 10.75 -0.49
CA LEU A 4 12.50 9.59 0.27
C LEU A 4 13.63 8.56 0.50
N HIS A 5 14.53 8.41 -0.48
CA HIS A 5 15.70 7.54 -0.34
C HIS A 5 16.68 8.09 0.70
N GLU A 6 16.90 9.41 0.74
CA GLU A 6 17.74 10.03 1.77
C GLU A 6 17.13 9.92 3.17
N LEU A 7 15.81 10.09 3.30
CA LEU A 7 15.12 9.87 4.58
C LEU A 7 15.27 8.43 5.06
N ARG A 8 15.13 7.45 4.15
CA ARG A 8 15.34 6.04 4.49
C ARG A 8 16.79 5.76 4.92
N LYS A 9 17.79 6.36 4.25
CA LYS A 9 19.21 6.23 4.65
C LYS A 9 19.48 6.76 6.06
N LEU A 10 18.69 7.72 6.53
CA LEU A 10 18.74 8.24 7.91
C LEU A 10 18.01 7.33 8.92
N GLY A 11 17.45 6.20 8.48
CA GLY A 11 16.70 5.27 9.33
C GLY A 11 15.23 5.63 9.52
N VAL A 12 14.70 6.61 8.77
CA VAL A 12 13.28 6.96 8.81
C VAL A 12 12.47 5.93 8.03
N ARG A 13 11.44 5.37 8.67
CA ARG A 13 10.47 4.48 8.00
C ARG A 13 9.44 5.31 7.24
N ILE A 14 9.19 4.92 5.99
CA ILE A 14 8.22 5.58 5.12
C ILE A 14 6.93 4.75 5.09
N ALA A 15 5.79 5.40 5.33
CA ALA A 15 4.48 4.80 5.18
C ALA A 15 3.74 5.41 3.98
N LEU A 16 3.10 4.59 3.16
CA LEU A 16 2.17 5.02 2.12
C LEU A 16 0.74 4.88 2.64
N ASP A 17 0.00 5.98 2.63
CA ASP A 17 -1.39 6.04 3.13
C ASP A 17 -2.43 5.83 2.02
N ASP A 18 -3.67 5.57 2.43
CA ASP A 18 -4.86 5.48 1.56
C ASP A 18 -4.73 4.50 0.38
N PHE A 19 -4.01 3.39 0.57
CA PHE A 19 -3.92 2.35 -0.45
C PHE A 19 -5.27 1.62 -0.57
N GLY A 20 -5.83 1.56 -1.78
CA GLY A 20 -7.12 0.90 -2.05
C GLY A 20 -8.29 1.83 -2.34
N THR A 21 -8.12 3.16 -2.31
CA THR A 21 -9.17 4.16 -2.63
C THR A 21 -9.41 4.39 -4.14
N GLY A 22 -8.73 3.63 -5.01
CA GLY A 22 -8.83 3.73 -6.47
C GLY A 22 -7.87 4.74 -7.13
N HIS A 23 -7.22 5.60 -6.34
CA HIS A 23 -6.20 6.54 -6.83
C HIS A 23 -4.76 6.01 -6.67
N SER A 24 -4.54 5.06 -5.77
CA SER A 24 -3.22 4.50 -5.46
C SER A 24 -2.92 3.29 -6.36
N SER A 25 -1.97 3.42 -7.28
CA SER A 25 -1.57 2.32 -8.18
C SER A 25 -0.45 1.47 -7.58
N LEU A 26 -0.50 0.15 -7.81
CA LEU A 26 0.59 -0.78 -7.48
C LEU A 26 1.94 -0.36 -8.10
N GLY A 27 1.91 0.37 -9.22
CA GLY A 27 3.12 0.93 -9.85
C GLY A 27 3.88 1.90 -8.95
N LEU A 28 3.23 2.53 -7.98
CA LEU A 28 3.90 3.40 -7.01
C LEU A 28 4.81 2.60 -6.07
N LEU A 29 4.42 1.37 -5.70
CA LEU A 29 5.24 0.47 -4.87
C LEU A 29 6.53 0.04 -5.57
N GLN A 30 6.55 0.04 -6.91
CA GLN A 30 7.74 -0.33 -7.67
C GLN A 30 8.84 0.75 -7.63
N THR A 31 8.48 1.98 -7.27
CA THR A 31 9.40 3.13 -7.36
C THR A 31 9.61 3.83 -6.02
N VAL A 32 8.63 3.77 -5.10
CA VAL A 32 8.73 4.38 -3.76
C VAL A 32 9.40 3.42 -2.76
N PRO A 33 10.41 3.88 -1.99
CA PRO A 33 11.09 3.05 -0.99
C PRO A 33 10.25 2.93 0.30
N VAL A 34 9.03 2.41 0.20
CA VAL A 34 8.08 2.29 1.31
C VAL A 34 8.48 1.16 2.27
N ASP A 35 8.23 1.35 3.55
CA ASP A 35 8.39 0.32 4.59
C ASP A 35 7.04 -0.18 5.11
N ILE A 36 6.02 0.68 5.07
CA ILE A 36 4.68 0.39 5.57
C ILE A 36 3.67 0.75 4.48
N LEU A 37 2.79 -0.19 4.17
CA LEU A 37 1.62 0.06 3.33
C LEU A 37 0.38 0.14 4.22
N LYS A 38 -0.27 1.29 4.28
CA LYS A 38 -1.54 1.45 4.99
C LYS A 38 -2.68 1.28 4.00
N VAL A 39 -3.49 0.24 4.24
CA VAL A 39 -4.68 -0.04 3.47
C VAL A 39 -5.84 0.77 4.05
N ASP A 40 -6.57 1.46 3.18
CA ASP A 40 -7.73 2.24 3.60
C ASP A 40 -8.82 1.34 4.22
N LYS A 41 -9.54 1.88 5.20
CA LYS A 41 -10.59 1.15 5.92
C LYS A 41 -11.71 0.68 5.01
N SER A 42 -12.09 1.46 3.99
CA SER A 42 -13.15 1.05 3.06
C SER A 42 -12.78 -0.20 2.27
N PHE A 43 -11.50 -0.38 1.94
CA PHE A 43 -11.02 -1.60 1.28
C PHE A 43 -11.18 -2.82 2.20
N VAL A 44 -10.82 -2.68 3.48
CA VAL A 44 -10.94 -3.75 4.49
C VAL A 44 -12.41 -4.09 4.74
N ASP A 45 -13.27 -3.09 4.89
CA ASP A 45 -14.70 -3.28 5.11
C ASP A 45 -15.32 -4.06 3.93
N ASN A 46 -14.99 -3.68 2.69
CA ASN A 46 -15.45 -4.35 1.46
C ASN A 46 -14.84 -5.75 1.23
N VAL A 47 -13.73 -6.07 1.90
CA VAL A 47 -13.04 -7.38 1.80
C VAL A 47 -13.81 -8.49 2.50
N THR A 48 -14.51 -8.13 3.58
CA THR A 48 -15.29 -9.08 4.40
C THR A 48 -16.63 -9.45 3.75
N GLU A 49 -17.09 -8.63 2.81
CA GLU A 49 -18.23 -8.94 1.95
C GLU A 49 -17.75 -9.88 0.84
N ALA A 50 -18.20 -11.15 0.88
CA ALA A 50 -17.81 -12.19 -0.06
C ALA A 50 -17.96 -11.71 -1.53
N GLY A 51 -16.84 -11.39 -2.18
CA GLY A 51 -16.83 -10.73 -3.47
C GLY A 51 -15.42 -10.40 -3.99
N ARG A 52 -15.36 -9.67 -5.11
CA ARG A 52 -14.13 -9.36 -5.88
C ARG A 52 -12.99 -8.72 -5.06
N HIS A 53 -13.31 -8.03 -3.97
CA HIS A 53 -12.33 -7.37 -3.10
C HIS A 53 -11.52 -8.37 -2.25
N SER A 54 -12.10 -9.51 -1.87
CA SER A 54 -11.38 -10.58 -1.14
C SER A 54 -10.16 -11.11 -1.92
N VAL A 55 -10.32 -11.34 -3.23
CA VAL A 55 -9.26 -11.81 -4.13
C VAL A 55 -8.12 -10.79 -4.25
N ILE A 56 -8.43 -9.50 -4.27
CA ILE A 56 -7.42 -8.44 -4.36
C ILE A 56 -6.60 -8.40 -3.06
N ALA A 57 -7.26 -8.56 -1.90
CA ALA A 57 -6.56 -8.57 -0.62
C ALA A 57 -5.67 -9.80 -0.44
N GLU A 58 -6.14 -10.98 -0.85
CA GLU A 58 -5.30 -12.19 -0.88
C GLU A 58 -4.05 -11.99 -1.75
N ALA A 59 -4.22 -11.40 -2.94
CA ALA A 59 -3.09 -11.11 -3.83
C ALA A 59 -2.10 -10.10 -3.22
N LEU A 60 -2.58 -9.11 -2.44
CA LEU A 60 -1.71 -8.14 -1.76
C LEU A 60 -0.92 -8.73 -0.60
N ILE A 61 -1.48 -9.71 0.11
CA ILE A 61 -0.83 -10.35 1.27
C ILE A 61 0.18 -11.42 0.84
N GLN A 62 -0.01 -12.05 -0.34
CA GLN A 62 0.84 -13.13 -0.83
C GLN A 62 2.08 -12.68 -1.62
N GLN A 63 2.28 -11.37 -1.83
CA GLN A 63 3.46 -10.82 -2.53
C GLN A 63 4.58 -10.39 -1.59
#